data_AF-A0A2V8Z5N8-F1
#
_entry.id   AF-A0A2V8Z5N8-F1
#
_cell.length_a   1.000
_cell.length_b   1.000
_cell.length_c   1.000
_cell.angle_alpha   90.00
_cell.angle_beta   90.00
_cell.angle_gamma   90.00
#
_symmetry.space_group_name_H-M   'P 1'
#
loop_
_entity.id
_entity.type
_entity.pdbx_description
1 polymer ?
#
loop_
_entity_poly.entity_id
_entity_poly.type
_entity_poly.pdbx_seq_one_letter_code
_entity_poly.pdbx_strand_id
1 'polypeptide(L)'
;MRPYRDIATIAVLQVVCFSVLGHFEPQFFLLHLCQTIIYMAILILLFYMEDRWAYMIGMLAPVAWLGMVFATGLLGGAARQVLRLTRGEGVSNDVSFIAAVSALLSILMIVFCARHWKREYSGLGKTASTFAISVGIVAAYYGILVIWFWNWIPNQLANG
;
A
#
# COMPACT_ATOMS: atom_id res chain seq x y z
N MET A 1 15.13 9.02 20.36
CA MET A 1 13.91 8.50 19.70
C MET A 1 14.36 7.67 18.51
N ARG A 2 13.91 6.41 18.37
CA ARG A 2 14.36 5.53 17.28
C ARG A 2 13.97 6.15 15.92
N PRO A 3 14.90 6.30 14.96
CA PRO A 3 14.70 7.09 13.73
C PRO A 3 13.58 6.58 12.81
N TYR A 4 13.11 5.35 13.00
CA TYR A 4 12.13 4.67 12.16
C TYR A 4 10.70 4.61 12.76
N ARG A 5 10.45 5.30 13.87
CA ARG A 5 9.14 5.28 14.57
C ARG A 5 8.00 5.79 13.68
N ASP A 6 8.25 6.81 12.88
CA ASP A 6 7.23 7.44 12.02
C ASP A 6 6.74 6.47 10.93
N ILE A 7 7.66 5.74 10.31
CA ILE A 7 7.35 4.73 9.28
C ILE A 7 6.60 3.55 9.89
N ALA A 8 7.01 3.10 11.08
CA ALA A 8 6.29 2.06 11.81
C ALA A 8 4.86 2.50 12.17
N THR A 9 4.66 3.75 12.61
CA THR A 9 3.32 4.28 12.90
C THR A 9 2.43 4.30 11.66
N ILE A 10 2.96 4.73 10.51
CA ILE A 10 2.19 4.76 9.25
C ILE A 10 1.87 3.35 8.78
N ALA A 11 2.82 2.41 8.88
CA ALA A 11 2.60 1.01 8.52
C ALA A 11 1.50 0.36 9.38
N VAL A 12 1.53 0.55 10.70
CA VAL A 12 0.48 0.07 11.61
C VAL A 12 -0.86 0.70 11.25
N LEU A 13 -0.89 2.00 10.97
CA LEU A 13 -2.14 2.68 10.62
C LEU A 13 -2.71 2.17 9.30
N GLN A 14 -1.87 1.84 8.30
CA GLN A 14 -2.33 1.18 7.08
C GLN A 14 -2.85 -0.24 7.34
N VAL A 15 -2.21 -1.04 8.21
CA VAL A 15 -2.75 -2.35 8.60
C VAL A 15 -4.15 -2.22 9.18
N VAL A 16 -4.38 -1.22 10.04
CA VAL A 16 -5.71 -0.93 10.60
C VAL A 16 -6.69 -0.52 9.49
N CYS A 17 -6.33 0.45 8.63
CA CYS A 17 -7.20 0.89 7.54
C CYS A 17 -7.61 -0.27 6.62
N PHE A 18 -6.68 -1.13 6.22
CA PHE A 18 -7.00 -2.26 5.34
C PHE A 18 -7.78 -3.37 6.04
N SER A 19 -7.55 -3.59 7.34
CA SER A 19 -8.36 -4.52 8.13
C SER A 19 -9.82 -4.06 8.23
N VAL A 20 -10.03 -2.76 8.44
CA VAL A 20 -11.38 -2.17 8.46
C VAL A 20 -12.03 -2.22 7.07
N LEU A 21 -11.28 -1.93 5.99
CA LEU A 21 -11.79 -2.10 4.61
C LEU A 21 -12.20 -3.55 4.33
N GLY A 22 -11.41 -4.52 4.78
CA GLY A 22 -11.75 -5.94 4.66
C GLY A 22 -13.06 -6.32 5.36
N HIS A 23 -13.42 -5.63 6.44
CA HIS A 23 -14.69 -5.83 7.12
C HIS A 23 -15.88 -5.25 6.34
N PHE A 24 -15.72 -4.06 5.75
CA PHE A 24 -16.78 -3.42 4.97
C PHE A 24 -16.95 -4.00 3.56
N GLU A 25 -15.89 -4.53 2.96
CA GLU A 25 -15.90 -5.14 1.63
C GLU A 25 -15.47 -6.62 1.67
N PRO A 26 -16.33 -7.53 2.20
CA PRO A 26 -15.97 -8.95 2.37
C PRO A 26 -15.63 -9.65 1.04
N GLN A 27 -16.20 -9.18 -0.07
CA GLN A 27 -15.90 -9.63 -1.43
C GLN A 27 -14.43 -9.40 -1.84
N PHE A 28 -13.78 -8.38 -1.27
CA PHE A 28 -12.36 -8.05 -1.50
C PHE A 28 -11.48 -8.35 -0.27
N PHE A 29 -12.01 -9.08 0.73
CA PHE A 29 -11.31 -9.36 1.98
C PHE A 29 -9.91 -9.95 1.75
N LEU A 30 -9.77 -10.91 0.83
CA LEU A 30 -8.48 -11.53 0.51
C LEU A 30 -7.48 -10.52 -0.08
N LEU A 31 -7.93 -9.57 -0.89
CA LEU A 31 -7.06 -8.51 -1.42
C LEU A 31 -6.57 -7.58 -0.30
N HIS A 32 -7.47 -7.19 0.61
CA HIS A 32 -7.10 -6.38 1.77
C HIS A 32 -6.20 -7.13 2.74
N LEU A 33 -6.41 -8.44 2.94
CA LEU A 33 -5.55 -9.29 3.75
C LEU A 33 -4.15 -9.43 3.13
N CYS A 34 -4.04 -9.59 1.81
CA CYS A 34 -2.74 -9.61 1.15
C CYS A 34 -2.04 -8.24 1.25
N GLN A 35 -2.78 -7.14 1.18
CA GLN A 35 -2.22 -5.80 1.43
C GLN A 35 -1.68 -5.68 2.86
N THR A 36 -2.43 -6.09 3.88
CA THR A 36 -1.98 -6.01 5.29
C THR A 36 -0.71 -6.84 5.52
N ILE A 37 -0.57 -8.00 4.86
CA ILE A 37 0.64 -8.84 4.94
C ILE A 37 1.90 -8.09 4.50
N ILE A 38 1.84 -7.27 3.44
CA ILE A 38 3.02 -6.49 3.02
C ILE A 38 3.41 -5.46 4.09
N TYR A 39 2.45 -4.76 4.69
CA TYR A 39 2.73 -3.79 5.75
C TYR A 39 3.25 -4.45 7.02
N MET A 40 2.77 -5.65 7.34
CA MET A 40 3.34 -6.48 8.40
C MET A 40 4.77 -6.90 8.08
N ALA A 41 5.08 -7.27 6.83
CA ALA A 41 6.45 -7.59 6.41
C ALA A 41 7.38 -6.38 6.53
N ILE A 42 6.91 -5.18 6.19
CA ILE A 42 7.68 -3.93 6.41
C ILE A 42 7.98 -3.72 7.90
N LEU A 43 7.01 -3.94 8.78
CA LEU A 43 7.23 -3.86 10.23
C LEU A 43 8.27 -4.88 10.72
N ILE A 44 8.22 -6.11 10.22
CA ILE A 44 9.20 -7.17 10.57
C ILE A 44 10.60 -6.78 10.09
N LEU A 45 10.75 -6.33 8.84
CA LEU A 45 12.04 -5.88 8.29
C LEU A 45 12.64 -4.73 9.10
N LEU A 46 11.80 -3.78 9.50
CA LEU A 46 12.18 -2.63 10.32
C LEU A 46 12.54 -3.04 11.75
N PHE A 47 11.94 -4.12 12.28
CA PHE A 47 12.35 -4.71 13.56
C PHE A 47 13.67 -5.49 13.48
N TYR A 48 13.94 -6.13 12.35
CA TYR A 48 15.16 -6.91 12.10
C TYR A 48 16.38 -6.04 11.72
N MET A 49 16.26 -4.70 11.82
CA MET A 49 17.29 -3.72 11.42
C MET A 49 17.65 -3.78 9.93
N GLU A 50 16.79 -4.34 9.08
CA GLU A 50 16.95 -4.34 7.63
C GLU A 50 16.32 -3.08 7.00
N ASP A 51 16.67 -1.91 7.54
CA ASP A 51 16.08 -0.60 7.21
C ASP A 51 16.09 -0.31 5.70
N ARG A 52 17.16 -0.76 5.04
CA ARG A 52 17.35 -0.61 3.59
C ARG A 52 16.24 -1.25 2.77
N TRP A 53 15.84 -2.47 3.12
CA TRP A 53 14.80 -3.21 2.40
C TRP A 53 13.41 -2.72 2.80
N ALA A 54 13.23 -2.40 4.10
CA ALA A 54 11.99 -1.84 4.61
C ALA A 54 11.60 -0.53 3.91
N TYR A 55 12.55 0.39 3.70
CA TYR A 55 12.27 1.67 3.03
C TYR A 55 11.91 1.49 1.55
N MET A 56 12.56 0.57 0.84
CA MET A 56 12.30 0.38 -0.60
C MET A 56 10.97 -0.32 -0.83
N ILE A 57 10.68 -1.38 -0.08
CA ILE A 57 9.38 -2.05 -0.13
C ILE A 57 8.28 -1.09 0.34
N GLY A 58 8.55 -0.29 1.37
CA GLY A 58 7.65 0.75 1.88
C GLY A 58 7.36 1.90 0.91
N MET A 59 8.22 2.15 -0.09
CA MET A 59 7.91 3.05 -1.20
C MET A 59 7.13 2.35 -2.31
N LEU A 60 7.53 1.12 -2.66
CA LEU A 60 7.01 0.41 -3.83
C LEU A 60 5.61 -0.17 -3.59
N ALA A 61 5.34 -0.69 -2.39
CA ALA A 61 4.05 -1.29 -2.07
C ALA A 61 2.88 -0.29 -2.15
N PRO A 62 2.97 0.94 -1.60
CA PRO A 62 1.92 1.93 -1.76
C PRO A 62 1.85 2.49 -3.20
N VAL A 63 2.97 2.58 -3.93
CA VAL A 63 2.97 2.98 -5.35
C VAL A 63 2.22 1.96 -6.20
N ALA A 64 2.49 0.66 -6.03
CA ALA A 64 1.79 -0.40 -6.74
C ALA A 64 0.29 -0.40 -6.41
N TRP A 65 -0.06 -0.21 -5.14
CA TRP A 65 -1.45 -0.08 -4.72
C TRP A 65 -2.14 1.12 -5.38
N LEU A 66 -1.56 2.32 -5.30
CA LEU A 66 -2.09 3.51 -5.97
C LEU A 66 -2.23 3.30 -7.48
N GLY A 67 -1.27 2.61 -8.11
CA GLY A 67 -1.33 2.23 -9.52
C GLY A 67 -2.52 1.31 -9.84
N MET A 68 -2.84 0.36 -8.98
CA MET A 68 -4.03 -0.49 -9.14
C MET A 68 -5.33 0.29 -8.93
N VAL A 69 -5.41 1.16 -7.91
CA VAL A 69 -6.58 2.04 -7.70
C VAL A 69 -6.74 2.98 -8.92
N PHE A 70 -5.64 3.38 -9.56
CA PHE A 70 -5.66 4.15 -10.82
C PHE A 70 -6.20 3.31 -11.98
N ALA A 71 -5.65 2.11 -12.19
CA ALA A 71 -6.02 1.23 -13.30
C ALA A 71 -7.48 0.75 -13.23
N THR A 72 -8.01 0.57 -12.02
CA THR A 72 -9.41 0.18 -11.78
C THR A 72 -10.40 1.35 -11.89
N GLY A 73 -9.93 2.58 -12.13
CA GLY A 73 -10.78 3.78 -12.25
C GLY A 73 -11.36 4.29 -10.92
N LEU A 74 -11.11 3.59 -9.81
CA LEU A 74 -11.56 3.96 -8.46
C LEU A 74 -10.95 5.28 -7.98
N LEU A 75 -9.78 5.69 -8.50
CA LEU A 75 -9.20 7.01 -8.23
C LEU A 75 -10.06 8.18 -8.72
N GLY A 76 -10.89 8.00 -9.75
CA GLY A 76 -11.82 9.05 -10.19
C GLY A 76 -12.94 9.32 -9.17
N GLY A 77 -13.28 8.31 -8.35
CA GLY A 77 -14.20 8.42 -7.21
C GLY A 77 -13.48 8.93 -5.96
N ALA A 78 -12.33 8.35 -5.62
CA ALA A 78 -11.54 8.74 -4.44
C ALA A 78 -11.00 10.18 -4.53
N ALA A 79 -10.52 10.64 -5.69
CA ALA A 79 -10.04 12.01 -5.88
C ALA A 79 -11.18 13.03 -5.80
N ARG A 80 -12.36 12.71 -6.35
CA ARG A 80 -13.58 13.54 -6.18
C ARG A 80 -14.00 13.62 -4.72
N GLN A 81 -13.82 12.55 -3.96
CA GLN A 81 -14.18 12.49 -2.55
C GLN A 81 -13.18 13.22 -1.64
N VAL A 82 -11.88 13.14 -1.94
CA VAL A 82 -10.85 13.98 -1.30
C VAL A 82 -11.09 15.47 -1.58
N LEU A 83 -11.48 15.83 -2.81
CA LEU A 83 -11.86 17.21 -3.17
C LEU A 83 -13.13 17.69 -2.45
N ARG A 84 -14.10 16.78 -2.24
CA ARG A 84 -15.34 17.05 -1.49
C ARG A 84 -15.10 17.19 0.01
N LEU A 85 -14.15 16.42 0.57
CA LEU A 85 -13.64 16.59 1.93
C LEU A 85 -12.99 17.97 2.12
N THR A 86 -12.26 18.47 1.12
CA THR A 86 -11.71 19.84 1.14
C THR A 86 -12.79 20.92 1.00
N ARG A 87 -13.98 20.55 0.49
CA ARG A 87 -15.14 21.43 0.33
C ARG A 87 -16.22 21.28 1.41
N GLY A 88 -16.06 20.37 2.38
CA GLY A 88 -17.01 20.18 3.48
C GLY A 88 -18.35 19.53 3.11
N GLU A 89 -18.45 18.83 1.97
CA GLU A 89 -19.68 18.12 1.58
C GLU A 89 -19.71 16.70 2.16
N GLY A 90 -20.87 16.33 2.73
CA GLY A 90 -21.10 15.12 3.52
C GLY A 90 -20.67 13.79 2.87
N VAL A 91 -20.10 12.93 3.70
CA VAL A 91 -19.63 11.58 3.37
C VAL A 91 -20.83 10.68 3.12
N SER A 92 -20.97 10.14 1.90
CA SER A 92 -22.03 9.18 1.57
C SER A 92 -21.59 7.71 1.60
N ASN A 93 -20.29 7.42 1.76
CA ASN A 93 -19.75 6.06 1.81
C ASN A 93 -18.50 5.94 2.70
N ASP A 94 -18.61 5.17 3.79
CA ASP A 94 -17.55 4.91 4.78
C ASP A 94 -16.32 4.23 4.15
N VAL A 95 -16.54 3.31 3.22
CA VAL A 95 -15.48 2.60 2.46
C VAL A 95 -14.59 3.57 1.70
N SER A 96 -15.21 4.49 0.96
CA SER A 96 -14.46 5.46 0.16
C SER A 96 -13.72 6.49 1.02
N PHE A 97 -14.24 6.79 2.23
CA PHE A 97 -13.52 7.60 3.21
C PHE A 97 -12.25 6.89 3.71
N ILE A 98 -12.36 5.63 4.10
CA ILE A 98 -11.19 4.86 4.58
C ILE A 98 -10.17 4.64 3.46
N ALA A 99 -10.63 4.40 2.23
CA ALA A 99 -9.76 4.31 1.06
C ALA A 99 -9.00 5.63 0.80
N ALA A 100 -9.66 6.78 0.95
CA ALA A 100 -9.02 8.09 0.83
C ALA A 100 -7.99 8.33 1.94
N VAL A 101 -8.28 7.95 3.18
CA VAL A 101 -7.31 8.00 4.30
C VAL A 101 -6.12 7.09 4.00
N SER A 102 -6.35 5.86 3.54
CA SER A 102 -5.28 4.93 3.16
C SER A 102 -4.41 5.46 2.01
N ALA A 103 -5.00 6.18 1.05
CA ALA A 103 -4.26 6.85 -0.01
C ALA A 103 -3.37 7.99 0.51
N LEU A 104 -3.86 8.80 1.45
CA LEU A 104 -3.05 9.82 2.11
C LEU A 104 -1.89 9.19 2.90
N LEU A 105 -2.15 8.12 3.65
CA LEU A 105 -1.12 7.38 4.38
C LEU A 105 -0.09 6.74 3.44
N SER A 106 -0.53 6.23 2.29
CA SER A 106 0.33 5.72 1.24
C SER A 106 1.29 6.78 0.70
N ILE A 107 0.78 8.00 0.44
CA ILE A 107 1.62 9.12 0.00
C ILE A 107 2.63 9.50 1.09
N LEU A 108 2.19 9.59 2.36
CA LEU A 108 3.08 9.87 3.48
C LEU A 108 4.16 8.81 3.62
N MET A 109 3.81 7.52 3.52
CA MET A 109 4.73 6.39 3.55
C MET A 109 5.82 6.54 2.47
N ILE A 110 5.42 6.86 1.22
CA ILE A 110 6.36 7.09 0.12
C ILE A 110 7.31 8.26 0.44
N VAL A 111 6.77 9.39 0.89
CA VAL A 111 7.57 10.58 1.18
C VAL A 111 8.56 10.35 2.33
N PHE A 112 8.12 9.72 3.42
CA PHE A 112 8.98 9.42 4.56
C PHE A 112 10.06 8.40 4.22
N CYS A 113 9.70 7.29 3.56
CA CYS A 113 10.67 6.30 3.12
C CYS A 113 11.68 6.89 2.12
N ALA A 114 11.24 7.73 1.17
CA ALA A 114 12.13 8.42 0.23
C ALA A 114 13.07 9.40 0.93
N ARG A 115 12.58 10.11 1.96
CA ARG A 115 13.39 11.07 2.73
C ARG A 115 14.43 10.37 3.59
N HIS A 116 14.07 9.27 4.26
CA HIS A 116 15.00 8.44 5.02
C HIS A 116 16.04 7.80 4.10
N TRP A 117 15.59 7.23 2.98
CA TRP A 117 16.47 6.68 1.95
C TRP A 117 17.49 7.70 1.45
N LYS A 118 17.04 8.92 1.10
CA LYS A 118 17.96 9.97 0.63
C LYS A 118 18.95 10.40 1.72
N ARG A 119 18.54 10.44 2.99
CA ARG A 119 19.42 10.85 4.10
C ARG A 119 20.49 9.80 4.43
N GLU A 120 20.13 8.53 4.48
CA GLU A 120 21.04 7.46 4.91
C GLU A 120 21.78 6.78 3.75
N TYR A 121 21.19 6.77 2.55
CA TYR A 121 21.68 5.97 1.42
C TYR A 121 22.06 6.76 0.15
N SER A 122 21.96 8.10 0.15
CA SER A 122 22.47 8.92 -0.97
C SER A 122 23.99 8.96 -0.98
N GLY A 123 24.62 8.02 -1.68
CA GLY A 123 26.08 7.96 -1.84
C GLY A 123 26.65 6.55 -1.84
N LEU A 124 25.87 5.54 -1.45
CA LEU A 124 26.35 4.15 -1.30
C LEU A 124 26.41 3.33 -2.60
N GLY A 125 26.02 3.90 -3.76
CA GLY A 125 26.11 3.27 -5.09
C GLY A 125 25.24 2.02 -5.32
N LYS A 126 24.73 1.38 -4.26
CA LYS A 126 23.94 0.14 -4.34
C LYS A 126 22.43 0.38 -4.49
N THR A 127 21.99 1.63 -4.63
CA THR A 127 20.58 2.01 -4.73
C THR A 127 19.86 1.33 -5.90
N ALA A 128 20.49 1.30 -7.08
CA ALA A 128 19.87 0.71 -8.27
C ALA A 128 19.66 -0.80 -8.13
N SER A 129 20.62 -1.53 -7.54
CA SER A 129 20.51 -2.98 -7.34
C SER A 129 19.39 -3.34 -6.37
N THR A 130 19.31 -2.67 -5.22
CA THR A 130 18.24 -2.97 -4.25
C THR A 130 16.89 -2.47 -4.72
N PHE A 131 16.86 -1.43 -5.55
CA PHE A 131 15.63 -0.99 -6.19
C PHE A 131 15.14 -2.04 -7.19
N ALA A 132 16.01 -2.55 -8.06
CA ALA A 132 15.67 -3.60 -9.01
C ALA A 132 15.16 -4.87 -8.30
N ILE A 133 15.81 -5.28 -7.21
CA ILE A 133 15.39 -6.47 -6.44
C ILE A 133 14.05 -6.20 -5.74
N SER A 134 13.88 -5.07 -5.05
CA SER A 134 12.62 -4.74 -4.38
C SER A 134 11.47 -4.55 -5.37
N VAL A 135 11.72 -3.94 -6.53
CA VAL A 135 10.74 -3.86 -7.63
C VAL A 135 10.39 -5.25 -8.11
N GLY A 136 11.37 -6.13 -8.33
CA GLY A 136 11.13 -7.52 -8.71
C GLY A 136 10.24 -8.26 -7.70
N ILE A 137 10.54 -8.14 -6.41
CA ILE A 137 9.75 -8.77 -5.33
C ILE A 137 8.32 -8.23 -5.29
N VAL A 138 8.15 -6.91 -5.31
CA VAL A 138 6.84 -6.26 -5.25
C VAL A 138 6.02 -6.55 -6.51
N ALA A 139 6.65 -6.50 -7.69
CA ALA A 139 6.02 -6.82 -8.96
C ALA A 139 5.63 -8.30 -9.06
N ALA A 140 6.46 -9.21 -8.57
CA ALA A 140 6.12 -10.63 -8.50
C ALA A 140 4.95 -10.86 -7.54
N TYR A 141 4.99 -10.24 -6.35
CA TYR A 141 3.93 -10.38 -5.35
C TYR A 141 2.58 -9.88 -5.87
N TYR A 142 2.53 -8.65 -6.40
CA TYR A 142 1.30 -8.11 -6.97
C TYR A 142 0.90 -8.76 -8.30
N GLY A 143 1.87 -9.20 -9.11
CA GLY A 143 1.60 -9.94 -10.35
C GLY A 143 0.90 -11.27 -10.07
N ILE A 144 1.38 -12.03 -9.08
CA ILE A 144 0.74 -13.26 -8.63
C ILE A 144 -0.68 -12.96 -8.13
N LEU A 145 -0.86 -11.90 -7.33
CA LEU A 145 -2.18 -11.50 -6.85
C LEU A 145 -3.15 -11.16 -7.97
N VAL A 146 -2.72 -10.40 -8.97
CA VAL A 146 -3.57 -10.01 -10.12
C VAL A 146 -3.93 -11.24 -10.96
N ILE A 147 -2.96 -12.11 -11.26
CA ILE A 147 -3.20 -13.36 -12.00
C ILE A 147 -4.15 -14.27 -11.22
N TRP A 148 -3.91 -14.42 -9.92
CA TRP A 148 -4.76 -15.23 -9.04
C TRP A 148 -6.19 -14.69 -9.00
N PHE A 149 -6.34 -13.37 -8.85
CA PHE A 149 -7.64 -12.70 -8.86
C PHE A 149 -8.37 -12.87 -10.20
N TRP A 150 -7.67 -12.69 -11.34
CA TRP A 150 -8.26 -12.90 -12.66
C TRP A 150 -8.62 -14.35 -12.95
N ASN A 151 -7.89 -15.33 -12.40
CA ASN A 151 -8.25 -16.74 -12.53
C ASN A 151 -9.42 -17.13 -11.61
N TRP A 152 -9.66 -16.41 -10.52
CA TRP A 152 -10.75 -16.71 -9.60
C TRP A 152 -12.12 -16.27 -10.12
N ILE A 153 -12.19 -15.14 -10.84
CA ILE A 153 -13.43 -14.61 -11.44
C ILE A 153 -14.11 -15.60 -12.42
N PRO A 154 -13.44 -16.17 -13.45
CA PRO A 154 -14.08 -17.06 -14.42
C PRO A 154 -14.50 -18.40 -13.80
N ASN A 155 -13.81 -18.88 -12.77
CA ASN A 155 -14.15 -20.14 -12.10
C ASN A 155 -15.43 -20.04 -11.25
N GLN A 156 -15.83 -18.85 -10.82
CA GLN A 156 -17.12 -18.61 -10.15
C GLN A 156 -18.28 -18.59 -11.16
N LEU A 157 -18.08 -18.02 -12.35
CA LEU A 157 -19.09 -17.96 -13.42
C LEU A 157 -19.34 -19.32 -14.10
N ALA A 158 -18.37 -20.24 -14.08
CA ALA A 158 -18.50 -21.57 -14.68
C ALA A 158 -19.18 -22.59 -13.75
N ASN A 159 -19.32 -22.30 -12.45
CA ASN A 159 -19.86 -23.21 -11.44
C ASN A 159 -21.12 -22.67 -10.73
N GLY A 160 -21.68 -21.55 -11.20
CA GLY A 160 -22.98 -21.01 -10.77
C GLY A 160 -24.03 -21.20 -11.83
#